data_AF-A0A7Y4RA83-F1
#
_entry.id   AF-A0A7Y4RA83-F1
#
_cell.length_a   1.000
_cell.length_b   1.000
_cell.length_c   1.000
_cell.angle_alpha   90.00
_cell.angle_beta   90.00
_cell.angle_gamma   90.00
#
_symmetry.space_group_name_H-M   'P 1'
#
loop_
_entity.id
_entity.type
_entity.pdbx_description
1 polymer ?
#
loop_
_entity_poly.entity_id
_entity_poly.type
_entity_poly.pdbx_seq_one_letter_code
_entity_poly.pdbx_strand_id
1 'polypeptide(L)'
;MKNYILLIFLIALATSCAKDSDLTTDKANFTRVYDNDKFDASYNPIDIKETPDGGFLILGGRKLTDSNFSGAYLMKVDELGMFVSELEVPSDKVAPIGPLLEVNSKFYFFAMTTVGLKTELHEVDATGAITKTIQVVGDGGGGYPAAAYNDNGRFLLLRYDNIRKESVVDVVNTAGVTSSFIGFSVGRGDGVEAPIIEHF
;
A
#
# COMPACT_ATOMS: atom_id res chain seq x y z
N MET A 1 13.55 14.83 64.52
CA MET A 1 12.53 13.94 63.91
C MET A 1 11.82 14.56 62.71
N LYS A 2 11.37 15.83 62.79
CA LYS A 2 10.66 16.53 61.68
C LYS A 2 11.47 16.68 60.37
N ASN A 3 12.80 16.85 60.47
CA ASN A 3 13.66 17.04 59.30
C ASN A 3 14.02 15.73 58.55
N TYR A 4 13.91 14.57 59.22
CA TYR A 4 14.19 13.27 58.59
C TYR A 4 13.00 12.78 57.75
N ILE A 5 11.77 13.15 58.16
CA ILE A 5 10.54 12.84 57.40
C ILE A 5 10.54 13.57 56.04
N LEU A 6 11.00 14.83 56.02
CA LEU A 6 11.10 15.61 54.79
C LEU A 6 12.14 15.01 53.81
N LEU A 7 13.25 14.50 54.35
CA LEU A 7 14.32 13.87 53.56
C LEU A 7 13.87 12.55 52.92
N ILE A 8 13.10 11.74 53.64
CA ILE A 8 12.53 10.49 53.13
C ILE A 8 11.50 10.76 52.03
N PHE A 9 10.71 11.83 52.16
CA PHE A 9 9.74 12.24 51.14
C PHE A 9 10.42 12.73 49.84
N LEU A 10 11.54 13.44 49.96
CA LEU A 10 12.35 13.87 48.81
C LEU A 10 13.06 12.70 48.10
N ILE A 11 13.52 11.69 48.84
CA ILE A 11 14.11 10.47 48.25
C ILE A 11 13.03 9.64 47.53
N ALA A 12 11.82 9.56 48.09
CA ALA A 12 10.70 8.86 47.46
C ALA A 12 10.21 9.52 46.16
N LEU A 13 10.37 10.85 46.02
CA LEU A 13 10.10 11.59 44.78
C LEU A 13 11.18 11.37 43.71
N ALA A 14 12.43 11.11 44.11
CA ALA A 14 13.53 10.83 43.18
C ALA A 14 13.51 9.40 42.62
N THR A 15 12.73 8.49 43.22
CA THR A 15 12.48 7.12 42.74
C THR A 15 11.21 7.01 41.90
N SER A 16 10.65 8.12 41.43
CA SER A 16 9.61 8.08 40.40
C SER A 16 10.24 7.53 39.12
N CYS A 17 10.16 6.20 38.96
CA CYS A 17 10.63 5.50 37.77
C CYS A 17 9.88 6.07 36.56
N ALA A 18 10.57 6.88 35.75
CA ALA A 18 10.29 6.87 34.33
C ALA A 18 10.44 5.40 33.89
N LYS A 19 9.38 4.81 33.37
CA LYS A 19 9.44 3.46 32.81
C LYS A 19 10.40 3.53 31.63
N ASP A 20 11.57 2.91 31.75
CA ASP A 20 12.51 2.82 30.64
C ASP A 20 11.81 2.19 29.44
N SER A 21 12.02 2.78 28.26
CA SER A 21 11.55 2.24 26.98
C SER A 21 12.09 0.82 26.83
N ASP A 22 11.21 -0.16 26.84
CA ASP A 22 11.57 -1.55 26.57
C ASP A 22 11.54 -1.75 25.06
N LEU A 23 12.72 -1.77 24.45
CA LEU A 23 12.88 -1.96 23.00
C LEU A 23 12.15 -3.21 22.49
N THR A 24 11.99 -4.26 23.29
CA THR A 24 11.26 -5.46 22.87
C THR A 24 9.75 -5.21 22.82
N THR A 25 9.22 -4.49 23.80
CA THR A 25 7.81 -4.07 23.84
C THR A 25 7.52 -3.00 22.78
N ASP A 26 8.44 -2.05 22.58
CA ASP A 26 8.29 -0.94 21.64
C ASP A 26 8.35 -1.40 20.18
N LYS A 27 9.19 -2.41 19.85
CA LYS A 27 9.15 -3.10 18.55
C LYS A 27 7.85 -3.85 18.34
N ALA A 28 7.33 -4.50 19.38
CA ALA A 28 6.11 -5.30 19.29
C ALA A 28 4.84 -4.43 19.17
N ASN A 29 4.84 -3.22 19.74
CA ASN A 29 3.69 -2.32 19.72
C ASN A 29 4.15 -0.87 19.66
N PHE A 30 3.98 -0.24 18.49
CA PHE A 30 4.18 1.20 18.35
C PHE A 30 3.01 1.87 17.66
N THR A 31 2.89 3.17 17.87
CA THR A 31 2.03 4.04 17.07
C THR A 31 2.90 5.19 16.57
N ARG A 32 2.82 5.47 15.27
CA ARG A 32 3.55 6.54 14.61
C ARG A 32 2.59 7.36 13.78
N VAL A 33 2.78 8.66 13.81
CA VAL A 33 2.11 9.62 12.93
C VAL A 33 3.18 10.17 12.02
N TYR A 34 2.97 10.00 10.73
CA TYR A 34 3.85 10.54 9.69
C TYR A 34 3.22 11.83 9.19
N ASP A 35 3.95 12.93 9.27
CA ASP A 35 3.50 14.25 8.84
C ASP A 35 4.20 14.65 7.54
N ASN A 36 3.61 15.57 6.78
CA ASN A 36 4.14 16.10 5.55
C ASN A 36 4.05 17.63 5.59
N ASP A 37 5.12 18.32 5.17
CA ASP A 37 5.18 19.78 5.21
C ASP A 37 4.40 20.46 4.07
N LYS A 38 3.93 19.70 3.08
CA LYS A 38 3.08 20.18 1.98
C LYS A 38 1.62 20.26 2.44
N PHE A 39 1.10 21.49 2.48
CA PHE A 39 -0.27 21.78 2.93
C PHE A 39 -1.38 21.08 2.10
N ASP A 40 -1.14 20.86 0.81
CA ASP A 40 -2.09 20.25 -0.11
C ASP A 40 -1.87 18.75 -0.33
N ALA A 41 -0.86 18.17 0.32
CA ALA A 41 -0.61 16.74 0.24
C ALA A 41 -1.71 15.96 0.97
N SER A 42 -2.14 14.88 0.35
CA SER A 42 -3.15 13.98 0.89
C SER A 42 -2.77 12.57 0.49
N TYR A 43 -2.53 11.74 1.52
CA TYR A 43 -2.14 10.35 1.38
C TYR A 43 -3.18 9.48 2.08
N ASN A 44 -3.58 8.39 1.43
CA ASN A 44 -4.50 7.40 1.96
C ASN A 44 -3.78 6.05 2.03
N PRO A 45 -3.51 5.49 3.21
CA PRO A 45 -2.85 4.20 3.33
C PRO A 45 -3.75 3.10 2.74
N ILE A 46 -3.16 2.22 1.95
CA ILE A 46 -3.85 1.10 1.27
C ILE A 46 -3.48 -0.22 1.95
N ASP A 47 -2.19 -0.47 2.15
CA ASP A 47 -1.72 -1.68 2.82
C ASP A 47 -0.31 -1.49 3.42
N ILE A 48 0.06 -2.39 4.33
CA ILE A 48 1.36 -2.43 4.98
C ILE A 48 1.90 -3.85 5.03
N LYS A 49 3.20 -4.02 4.75
CA LYS A 49 3.86 -5.32 4.78
C LYS A 49 5.21 -5.22 5.49
N GLU A 50 5.47 -6.16 6.39
CA GLU A 50 6.78 -6.27 7.04
C GLU A 50 7.86 -6.65 6.01
N THR A 51 9.05 -6.07 6.14
CA THR A 51 10.21 -6.31 5.28
C THR A 51 11.24 -7.18 6.01
N PRO A 52 12.16 -7.89 5.30
CA PRO A 52 13.12 -8.80 5.94
C PRO A 52 14.08 -8.18 6.97
N ASP A 53 14.22 -6.86 6.97
CA ASP A 53 14.99 -6.09 7.95
C ASP A 53 14.18 -5.76 9.23
N GLY A 54 12.95 -6.28 9.36
CA GLY A 54 12.04 -6.04 10.48
C GLY A 54 11.24 -4.73 10.38
N GLY A 55 11.50 -3.90 9.35
CA GLY A 55 10.72 -2.70 9.11
C GLY A 55 9.45 -2.95 8.30
N PHE A 56 8.87 -1.89 7.75
CA PHE A 56 7.61 -1.99 7.02
C PHE A 56 7.62 -1.19 5.72
N LEU A 57 7.03 -1.78 4.68
CA LEU A 57 6.71 -1.13 3.43
C LEU A 57 5.21 -0.81 3.42
N ILE A 58 4.88 0.46 3.18
CA ILE A 58 3.51 0.97 3.17
C ILE A 58 3.18 1.40 1.75
N LEU A 59 2.10 0.85 1.20
CA LEU A 59 1.47 1.30 -0.04
C LEU A 59 0.37 2.29 0.31
N GLY A 60 0.33 3.41 -0.40
CA GLY A 60 -0.73 4.41 -0.28
C GLY A 60 -1.16 4.98 -1.62
N GLY A 61 -2.36 5.52 -1.64
CA GLY A 61 -2.81 6.45 -2.66
C GLY A 61 -2.40 7.87 -2.30
N ARG A 62 -2.06 8.69 -3.29
CA ARG A 62 -1.85 10.14 -3.11
C ARG A 62 -2.79 10.93 -4.00
N LYS A 63 -3.25 12.08 -3.54
CA LYS A 63 -3.99 13.02 -4.38
C LYS A 63 -3.10 13.56 -5.49
N LEU A 64 -3.61 13.60 -6.71
CA LEU A 64 -2.99 14.25 -7.86
C LEU A 64 -3.72 15.55 -8.17
N THR A 65 -3.00 16.55 -8.68
CA THR A 65 -3.56 17.85 -9.08
C THR A 65 -4.38 17.78 -10.36
N ASP A 66 -3.93 16.94 -11.29
CA ASP A 66 -4.43 16.91 -12.68
C ASP A 66 -5.18 15.61 -13.02
N SER A 67 -5.62 14.86 -12.02
CA SER A 67 -6.32 13.58 -12.20
C SER A 67 -7.36 13.35 -11.10
N ASN A 68 -8.48 12.73 -11.48
CA ASN A 68 -9.49 12.26 -10.52
C ASN A 68 -9.10 10.91 -9.88
N PHE A 69 -8.08 10.24 -10.41
CA PHE A 69 -7.53 9.04 -9.79
C PHE A 69 -6.46 9.39 -8.75
N SER A 70 -6.34 8.55 -7.73
CA SER A 70 -5.20 8.58 -6.82
C SER A 70 -3.92 8.16 -7.56
N GLY A 71 -2.82 8.85 -7.34
CA GLY A 71 -1.49 8.37 -7.69
C GLY A 71 -1.00 7.32 -6.70
N ALA A 72 0.03 6.57 -7.05
CA ALA A 72 0.67 5.65 -6.10
C ALA A 72 1.75 6.34 -5.26
N TYR A 73 1.86 5.89 -4.02
CA TYR A 73 2.85 6.33 -3.03
C TYR A 73 3.37 5.13 -2.26
N LEU A 74 4.68 5.06 -2.07
CA LEU A 74 5.34 4.05 -1.25
C LEU A 74 6.13 4.73 -0.14
N MET A 75 6.10 4.15 1.06
CA MET A 75 6.90 4.60 2.19
C MET A 75 7.55 3.41 2.87
N LYS A 76 8.86 3.52 3.12
CA LYS A 76 9.62 2.57 3.93
C LYS A 76 9.86 3.16 5.31
N VAL A 77 9.64 2.33 6.32
CA VAL A 77 9.96 2.62 7.71
C VAL A 77 10.79 1.48 8.30
N ASP A 78 11.54 1.76 9.37
CA ASP A 78 12.33 0.75 10.08
C ASP A 78 11.47 -0.08 11.04
N GLU A 79 12.12 -0.98 11.79
CA GLU A 79 11.50 -1.87 12.79
C GLU A 79 10.85 -1.15 13.97
N LEU A 80 11.09 0.16 14.14
CA LEU A 80 10.48 1.02 15.16
C LEU A 80 9.46 2.00 14.56
N GLY A 81 9.13 1.83 13.27
CA GLY A 81 8.27 2.72 12.51
C GLY A 81 8.89 4.10 12.26
N MET A 82 10.21 4.25 12.31
CA MET A 82 10.88 5.49 11.94
C MET A 82 10.97 5.60 10.42
N PHE A 83 10.74 6.79 9.90
CA PHE A 83 10.84 7.07 8.46
C PHE A 83 12.23 6.72 7.92
N VAL A 84 12.27 5.98 6.80
CA VAL A 84 13.49 5.63 6.07
C VAL A 84 13.50 6.31 4.71
N SER A 85 12.44 6.13 3.93
CA SER A 85 12.32 6.71 2.59
C SER A 85 10.86 6.76 2.13
N GLU A 86 10.62 7.58 1.10
CA GLU A 86 9.36 7.61 0.36
C GLU A 86 9.60 7.66 -1.14
N LEU A 87 8.58 7.27 -1.89
CA LEU A 87 8.52 7.39 -3.35
C LEU A 87 7.11 7.79 -3.77
N GLU A 88 6.97 9.01 -4.28
CA GLU A 88 5.84 9.39 -5.11
C GLU A 88 6.00 8.76 -6.50
N VAL A 89 5.19 7.75 -6.81
CA VAL A 89 5.22 7.08 -8.11
C VAL A 89 4.80 8.10 -9.20
N PRO A 90 5.39 8.03 -10.43
CA PRO A 90 5.02 8.91 -11.53
C PRO A 90 3.51 9.05 -11.70
N SER A 91 3.05 10.28 -11.96
CA SER A 91 1.60 10.62 -11.98
C SER A 91 0.83 9.99 -13.13
N ASP A 92 1.51 9.38 -14.10
CA ASP A 92 0.88 8.56 -15.13
C ASP A 92 0.48 7.17 -14.62
N LYS A 93 0.90 6.78 -13.41
CA LYS A 93 0.55 5.53 -12.72
C LYS A 93 -0.43 5.80 -11.60
N VAL A 94 -1.66 5.35 -11.78
CA VAL A 94 -2.80 5.73 -10.96
C VAL A 94 -3.63 4.54 -10.52
N ALA A 95 -4.52 4.77 -9.56
CA ALA A 95 -5.37 3.78 -8.92
C ALA A 95 -4.58 2.54 -8.45
N PRO A 96 -3.56 2.72 -7.58
CA PRO A 96 -2.95 1.58 -6.91
C PRO A 96 -4.02 0.81 -6.14
N ILE A 97 -3.97 -0.52 -6.20
CA ILE A 97 -4.85 -1.38 -5.40
C ILE A 97 -4.05 -2.22 -4.42
N GLY A 98 -4.68 -2.47 -3.28
CA GLY A 98 -4.19 -3.44 -2.30
C GLY A 98 -4.62 -4.88 -2.65
N PRO A 99 -4.04 -5.87 -1.97
CA PRO A 99 -2.97 -5.72 -0.97
C PRO A 99 -1.59 -5.53 -1.63
N LEU A 100 -0.59 -5.21 -0.83
CA LEU A 100 0.82 -5.30 -1.20
C LEU A 100 1.23 -6.79 -1.18
N LEU A 101 1.25 -7.38 -2.36
CA LEU A 101 1.47 -8.80 -2.59
C LEU A 101 2.95 -9.13 -2.39
N GLU A 102 3.27 -10.33 -1.88
CA GLU A 102 4.66 -10.75 -1.65
C GLU A 102 4.96 -12.08 -2.31
N VAL A 103 6.02 -12.13 -3.13
CA VAL A 103 6.52 -13.36 -3.77
C VAL A 103 8.05 -13.34 -3.74
N ASN A 104 8.67 -14.37 -3.16
CA ASN A 104 10.14 -14.53 -3.09
C ASN A 104 10.86 -13.28 -2.55
N SER A 105 10.38 -12.71 -1.43
CA SER A 105 10.92 -11.50 -0.80
C SER A 105 10.90 -10.24 -1.67
N LYS A 106 10.05 -10.23 -2.70
CA LYS A 106 9.70 -9.05 -3.50
C LYS A 106 8.24 -8.71 -3.26
N PHE A 107 7.96 -7.42 -3.29
CA PHE A 107 6.62 -6.88 -3.10
C PHE A 107 6.04 -6.46 -4.44
N TYR A 108 4.73 -6.54 -4.58
CA TYR A 108 4.04 -6.18 -5.81
C TYR A 108 2.73 -5.48 -5.51
N PHE A 109 2.39 -4.52 -6.36
CA PHE A 109 1.05 -3.94 -6.38
C PHE A 109 0.61 -3.72 -7.83
N PHE A 110 -0.70 -3.69 -8.04
CA PHE A 110 -1.27 -3.33 -9.32
C PHE A 110 -1.67 -1.86 -9.31
N ALA A 111 -1.51 -1.22 -10.45
CA ALA A 111 -2.01 0.12 -10.75
C ALA A 111 -2.42 0.15 -12.22
N MET A 112 -2.78 1.32 -12.75
CA MET A 112 -3.03 1.49 -14.18
C MET A 112 -2.42 2.75 -14.74
N THR A 113 -2.27 2.78 -16.07
CA THR A 113 -1.87 3.98 -16.79
C THR A 113 -3.02 4.97 -16.91
N THR A 114 -2.73 6.26 -16.75
CA THR A 114 -3.70 7.34 -17.04
C THR A 114 -4.11 7.38 -18.50
N VAL A 115 -3.20 7.01 -19.41
CA VAL A 115 -3.43 6.94 -20.85
C VAL A 115 -3.64 5.49 -21.26
N GLY A 116 -4.77 5.19 -21.89
CA GLY A 116 -5.09 3.85 -22.38
C GLY A 116 -5.57 2.86 -21.32
N LEU A 117 -5.58 3.27 -20.03
CA LEU A 117 -6.20 2.56 -18.91
C LEU A 117 -5.77 1.09 -18.87
N LYS A 118 -4.45 0.89 -18.93
CA LYS A 118 -3.82 -0.43 -18.95
C LYS A 118 -3.34 -0.77 -17.56
N THR A 119 -3.71 -1.95 -17.07
CA THR A 119 -3.21 -2.45 -15.80
C THR A 119 -1.71 -2.70 -15.90
N GLU A 120 -0.97 -2.21 -14.92
CA GLU A 120 0.45 -2.45 -14.71
C GLU A 120 0.66 -3.13 -13.36
N LEU A 121 1.62 -4.06 -13.33
CA LEU A 121 2.16 -4.70 -12.14
C LEU A 121 3.50 -4.04 -11.83
N HIS A 122 3.64 -3.52 -10.61
CA HIS A 122 4.87 -2.91 -10.13
C HIS A 122 5.57 -3.87 -9.17
N GLU A 123 6.84 -4.20 -9.45
CA GLU A 123 7.71 -4.93 -8.54
C GLU A 123 8.47 -3.91 -7.67
N VAL A 124 8.45 -4.14 -6.37
CA VAL A 124 9.08 -3.29 -5.35
C VAL A 124 10.02 -4.16 -4.52
N ASP A 125 11.21 -3.66 -4.23
CA ASP A 125 12.13 -4.33 -3.30
C ASP A 125 11.87 -3.94 -1.84
N ALA A 126 12.60 -4.58 -0.92
CA ALA A 126 12.47 -4.32 0.51
C ALA A 126 12.87 -2.89 0.93
N THR A 127 13.55 -2.12 0.07
CA THR A 127 13.91 -0.72 0.35
C THR A 127 12.79 0.25 -0.03
N GLY A 128 11.73 -0.23 -0.68
CA GLY A 128 10.64 0.58 -1.22
C GLY A 128 10.89 1.12 -2.62
N ALA A 129 11.97 0.69 -3.28
CA ALA A 129 12.25 1.08 -4.65
C ALA A 129 11.48 0.21 -5.66
N ILE A 130 10.85 0.84 -6.65
CA ILE A 130 10.27 0.14 -7.80
C ILE A 130 11.42 -0.40 -8.67
N THR A 131 11.54 -1.72 -8.76
CA THR A 131 12.56 -2.41 -9.56
C THR A 131 12.09 -2.73 -10.97
N LYS A 132 10.77 -2.92 -11.16
CA LYS A 132 10.15 -3.14 -12.48
C LYS A 132 8.75 -2.57 -12.54
N THR A 133 8.38 -2.09 -13.72
CA THR A 133 7.01 -1.79 -14.11
C THR A 133 6.67 -2.67 -15.31
N ILE A 134 5.63 -3.48 -15.16
CA ILE A 134 5.31 -4.55 -16.09
C ILE A 134 3.86 -4.35 -16.53
N GLN A 135 3.62 -4.12 -17.82
CA GLN A 135 2.26 -4.10 -18.33
C GLN A 135 1.66 -5.52 -18.23
N VAL A 136 0.44 -5.62 -17.68
CA VAL A 136 -0.29 -6.88 -17.71
C VAL A 136 -0.71 -7.16 -19.16
N VAL A 137 -0.42 -8.36 -19.66
CA VAL A 137 -0.65 -8.74 -21.06
C VAL A 137 -1.50 -10.01 -21.18
N GLY A 138 -2.11 -10.17 -22.36
CA GLY A 138 -3.18 -11.13 -22.65
C GLY A 138 -4.55 -10.43 -22.70
N ASP A 139 -5.64 -11.21 -22.68
CA ASP A 139 -6.99 -10.66 -22.51
C ASP A 139 -7.18 -9.93 -21.17
N GLY A 140 -6.23 -10.09 -20.24
CA GLY A 140 -6.12 -9.43 -18.92
C GLY A 140 -5.50 -8.04 -18.89
N GLY A 141 -4.99 -7.53 -20.02
CA GLY A 141 -4.16 -6.31 -20.03
C GLY A 141 -4.89 -4.97 -20.11
N GLY A 142 -6.21 -4.97 -20.20
CA GLY A 142 -7.02 -3.75 -20.26
C GLY A 142 -8.02 -3.68 -19.13
N GLY A 143 -8.26 -2.49 -18.61
CA GLY A 143 -9.29 -2.27 -17.60
C GLY A 143 -8.75 -1.77 -16.27
N TYR A 144 -9.66 -1.63 -15.33
CA TYR A 144 -9.42 -0.96 -14.06
C TYR A 144 -9.13 -2.03 -13.00
N PRO A 145 -7.91 -2.12 -12.45
CA PRO A 145 -7.66 -3.03 -11.33
C PRO A 145 -8.54 -2.63 -10.14
N ALA A 146 -9.13 -3.60 -9.46
CA ALA A 146 -10.05 -3.37 -8.33
C ALA A 146 -9.59 -4.10 -7.06
N ALA A 147 -9.16 -5.35 -7.19
CA ALA A 147 -8.60 -6.11 -6.06
C ALA A 147 -7.62 -7.16 -6.55
N ALA A 148 -6.69 -7.58 -5.69
CA ALA A 148 -5.77 -8.66 -6.01
C ALA A 148 -5.59 -9.63 -4.84
N TYR A 149 -5.12 -10.83 -5.13
CA TYR A 149 -4.76 -11.83 -4.13
C TYR A 149 -3.60 -12.69 -4.60
N ASN A 150 -2.70 -13.08 -3.70
CA ASN A 150 -1.60 -13.99 -4.00
C ASN A 150 -2.03 -15.44 -3.79
N ASP A 151 -2.12 -16.18 -4.88
CA ASP A 151 -2.30 -17.63 -4.90
C ASP A 151 -0.97 -18.31 -5.31
N ASN A 152 -0.18 -18.70 -4.31
CA ASN A 152 1.03 -19.51 -4.48
C ASN A 152 2.03 -18.97 -5.52
N GLY A 153 2.27 -17.65 -5.53
CA GLY A 153 3.20 -17.01 -6.47
C GLY A 153 2.58 -16.59 -7.80
N ARG A 154 1.26 -16.78 -7.95
CA ARG A 154 0.43 -16.16 -8.98
C ARG A 154 -0.54 -15.19 -8.33
N PHE A 155 -1.07 -14.28 -9.11
CA PHE A 155 -2.00 -13.26 -8.66
C PHE A 155 -3.37 -13.51 -9.27
N LEU A 156 -4.38 -13.61 -8.42
CA LEU A 156 -5.77 -13.42 -8.84
C LEU A 156 -6.01 -11.92 -8.89
N LEU A 157 -6.34 -11.39 -10.05
CA LEU A 157 -6.63 -9.97 -10.26
C LEU A 157 -8.11 -9.84 -10.61
N LEU A 158 -8.87 -9.12 -9.78
CA LEU A 158 -10.17 -8.60 -10.15
C LEU A 158 -9.97 -7.25 -10.84
N ARG A 159 -10.49 -7.12 -12.05
CA ARG A 159 -10.53 -5.86 -12.78
C ARG A 159 -11.88 -5.63 -13.44
N TYR A 160 -12.12 -4.39 -13.85
CA TYR A 160 -13.24 -4.04 -14.70
C TYR A 160 -12.80 -3.79 -16.15
N ASP A 161 -13.31 -4.60 -17.08
CA ASP A 161 -13.13 -4.43 -18.52
C ASP A 161 -14.16 -3.42 -19.04
N ASN A 162 -13.69 -2.19 -19.29
CA ASN A 162 -14.54 -1.09 -19.75
C ASN A 162 -14.95 -1.20 -21.22
N ILE A 163 -14.37 -2.10 -22.00
CA ILE A 163 -14.76 -2.37 -23.39
C ILE A 163 -15.88 -3.40 -23.41
N ARG A 164 -15.71 -4.51 -22.69
CA ARG A 164 -16.70 -5.61 -22.62
C ARG A 164 -17.82 -5.35 -21.61
N LYS A 165 -17.63 -4.38 -20.71
CA LYS A 165 -18.54 -4.08 -19.59
C LYS A 165 -18.69 -5.29 -18.67
N GLU A 166 -17.55 -5.83 -18.26
CA GLU A 166 -17.47 -7.04 -17.45
C GLU A 166 -16.53 -6.85 -16.26
N SER A 167 -16.88 -7.43 -15.12
CA SER A 167 -15.92 -7.71 -14.07
C SER A 167 -15.17 -8.98 -14.45
N VAL A 168 -13.86 -8.93 -14.52
CA VAL A 168 -13.01 -10.04 -14.95
C VAL A 168 -12.08 -10.45 -13.81
N VAL A 169 -11.99 -11.76 -13.58
CA VAL A 169 -10.98 -12.35 -12.70
C VAL A 169 -9.92 -12.99 -13.57
N ASP A 170 -8.70 -12.47 -13.52
CA ASP A 170 -7.53 -12.97 -14.24
C ASP A 170 -6.59 -13.73 -13.29
N VAL A 171 -5.89 -14.72 -13.83
CA VAL A 171 -4.72 -15.35 -13.18
C VAL A 171 -3.47 -14.78 -13.85
N VAL A 172 -2.72 -13.96 -13.14
CA VAL A 172 -1.55 -13.21 -13.62
C VAL A 172 -0.30 -13.72 -12.91
N ASN A 173 0.81 -13.93 -13.63
CA ASN A 173 2.09 -14.26 -13.00
C ASN A 173 2.93 -13.00 -12.69
N THR A 174 4.07 -13.18 -12.03
CA THR A 174 4.99 -12.05 -11.72
C THR A 174 5.65 -11.40 -12.94
N ALA A 175 5.51 -12.00 -14.13
CA ALA A 175 5.92 -11.41 -15.41
C ALA A 175 4.77 -10.65 -16.11
N GLY A 176 3.64 -10.45 -15.44
CA GLY A 176 2.47 -9.75 -15.99
C GLY A 176 1.68 -10.54 -17.03
N VAL A 177 1.94 -11.84 -17.20
CA VAL A 177 1.25 -12.66 -18.21
C VAL A 177 0.01 -13.30 -17.61
N THR A 178 -1.14 -13.11 -18.29
CA THR A 178 -2.41 -13.75 -17.94
C THR A 178 -2.48 -15.17 -18.48
N SER A 179 -2.68 -16.17 -17.62
CA SER A 179 -2.81 -17.59 -18.03
C SER A 179 -4.25 -18.04 -18.24
N SER A 180 -5.21 -17.41 -17.56
CA SER A 180 -6.63 -17.74 -17.62
C SER A 180 -7.44 -16.57 -17.08
N PHE A 181 -8.68 -16.43 -17.54
CA PHE A 181 -9.59 -15.40 -17.05
C PHE A 181 -11.04 -15.86 -17.14
N ILE A 182 -11.92 -15.24 -16.36
CA ILE A 182 -13.37 -15.39 -16.46
C ILE A 182 -14.05 -14.03 -16.29
N GLY A 183 -14.90 -13.67 -17.25
CA GLY A 183 -15.68 -12.44 -17.26
C GLY A 183 -17.10 -12.64 -16.75
N PHE A 184 -17.63 -11.65 -16.04
CA PHE A 184 -18.99 -11.60 -15.53
C PHE A 184 -19.62 -10.27 -15.93
N SER A 185 -20.81 -10.31 -16.52
CA SER A 185 -21.57 -9.10 -16.83
C SER A 185 -21.86 -8.29 -15.57
N VAL A 186 -21.68 -6.97 -15.65
CA VAL A 186 -22.01 -6.03 -14.56
C VAL A 186 -23.49 -5.59 -14.55
N GLY A 187 -24.34 -6.25 -15.33
CA GLY A 187 -25.76 -5.91 -15.48
C GLY A 187 -26.02 -4.97 -16.66
N ARG A 188 -27.27 -4.48 -16.76
CA ARG A 188 -27.71 -3.59 -17.84
C ARG A 188 -27.86 -2.15 -17.34
N GLY A 189 -27.58 -1.20 -18.22
CA GLY A 189 -27.77 0.24 -17.99
C GLY A 189 -26.48 0.94 -17.57
N ASP A 190 -26.45 2.26 -17.74
CA ASP A 190 -25.22 3.06 -17.60
C ASP A 190 -24.88 3.40 -16.14
N GLY A 191 -25.79 3.16 -15.20
CA GLY A 191 -25.63 3.50 -13.78
C GLY A 191 -24.75 2.54 -12.98
N VAL A 192 -24.28 1.44 -13.58
CA VAL A 192 -23.48 0.41 -12.88
C VAL A 192 -21.98 0.67 -12.95
N GLU A 193 -21.49 1.47 -13.90
CA GLU A 193 -20.05 1.63 -14.13
C GLU A 193 -19.39 2.58 -13.15
N ALA A 194 -19.99 3.75 -12.90
CA ALA A 194 -19.39 4.76 -12.04
C ALA A 194 -19.08 4.22 -10.63
N PRO A 195 -19.98 3.47 -9.94
CA PRO A 195 -19.66 2.88 -8.65
C PRO A 195 -18.52 1.85 -8.71
N ILE A 196 -18.30 1.18 -9.85
CA ILE A 196 -17.21 0.21 -10.02
C ILE A 196 -15.88 0.94 -10.25
N ILE A 197 -15.88 2.08 -10.93
CA ILE A 197 -14.66 2.85 -11.23
C ILE A 197 -14.25 3.71 -10.03
N GLU A 198 -15.20 4.23 -9.27
CA GLU A 198 -14.99 5.20 -8.19
C GLU A 198 -15.03 4.58 -6.79
N HIS A 199 -14.75 3.29 -6.65
CA HIS A 199 -14.86 2.57 -5.36
C HIS A 199 -13.68 2.81 -4.39
N PHE A 200 -12.78 3.73 -4.72
CA PHE A 200 -11.54 4.03 -3.99
C PHE A 200 -11.67 5.25 -3.08
#